data_AF-A0A510UTR6-F1
#
_entry.id   AF-A0A510UTR6-F1
#
_cell.length_a   1.000
_cell.length_b   1.000
_cell.length_c   1.000
_cell.angle_alpha   90.00
_cell.angle_beta   90.00
_cell.angle_gamma   90.00
#
_symmetry.space_group_name_H-M   'P 1'
#
loop_
_entity.id
_entity.type
_entity.pdbx_description
1 polymer ?
#
loop_
_entity_poly.entity_id
_entity_poly.type
_entity_poly.pdbx_seq_one_letter_code
_entity_poly.pdbx_strand_id
1 'polypeptide(L)'
;MTKSQKKWFKCWESKQRKGFVHYIIIQTLMIGGGVIFGKLIGVALFTNQSQWGAFFASLPMMVVTILVVGISFNSLAWCVGERRYKNLINQQGKT
;
A
#
# COMPACT_ATOMS: atom_id res chain seq x y z
N MET A 1 -8.26 -23.78 11.56
CA MET A 1 -7.44 -22.67 11.00
C MET A 1 -6.12 -23.22 10.46
N THR A 2 -5.78 -22.98 9.19
CA THR A 2 -4.55 -23.48 8.55
C THR A 2 -3.29 -22.73 9.03
N LYS A 3 -2.08 -23.30 8.80
CA LYS A 3 -0.80 -22.63 9.14
C LYS A 3 -0.67 -21.25 8.48
N SER A 4 -1.10 -21.11 7.23
CA SER A 4 -1.07 -19.84 6.48
C SER A 4 -2.04 -18.81 7.07
N GLN A 5 -3.24 -19.23 7.47
CA GLN A 5 -4.21 -18.35 8.13
C GLN A 5 -3.69 -17.85 9.47
N LYS A 6 -3.08 -18.71 10.30
CA LYS A 6 -2.48 -18.30 11.58
C LYS A 6 -1.34 -17.28 11.40
N LYS A 7 -0.46 -17.50 10.42
CA LYS A 7 0.63 -16.55 10.09
C LYS A 7 0.07 -15.21 9.63
N TRP A 8 -0.91 -15.22 8.72
CA TRP A 8 -1.58 -14.00 8.26
C TRP A 8 -2.27 -13.25 9.41
N PHE A 9 -2.96 -13.97 10.29
CA PHE A 9 -3.68 -13.39 11.42
C PHE A 9 -2.75 -12.65 12.38
N LYS A 10 -1.62 -13.24 12.78
CA LYS A 10 -0.61 -12.56 13.62
C LYS A 10 -0.04 -11.30 12.94
N CYS A 11 0.22 -11.37 11.64
CA CYS A 11 0.65 -10.19 10.88
C CYS A 11 -0.44 -9.12 10.81
N TRP A 12 -1.71 -9.51 10.64
CA TRP A 12 -2.84 -8.58 10.59
C TRP A 12 -3.04 -7.89 11.93
N GLU A 13 -2.99 -8.63 13.04
CA GLU A 13 -3.11 -8.11 14.40
C GLU A 13 -2.03 -7.07 14.72
N SER A 14 -0.78 -7.32 14.29
CA SER A 14 0.30 -6.34 14.39
C SER A 14 0.03 -5.05 13.61
N LYS A 15 -0.60 -5.14 12.43
CA LYS A 15 -0.99 -3.98 11.61
C LYS A 15 -2.18 -3.24 12.23
N GLN A 16 -3.18 -3.97 12.70
CA GLN A 16 -4.33 -3.49 13.48
C GLN A 16 -3.90 -2.63 14.67
N ARG A 17 -2.94 -3.12 15.47
CA ARG A 17 -2.42 -2.40 16.64
C ARG A 17 -1.80 -1.03 16.30
N LYS A 18 -1.21 -0.89 15.10
CA LYS A 18 -0.65 0.38 14.63
C LYS A 18 -1.72 1.34 14.08
N GLY A 19 -2.91 0.82 13.78
CA GLY A 19 -4.07 1.60 13.36
C GLY A 19 -4.18 1.80 11.85
N PHE A 20 -5.38 2.21 11.46
CA PHE A 20 -5.79 2.43 10.07
C PHE A 20 -4.93 3.46 9.34
N VAL A 21 -4.73 4.63 9.96
CA VAL A 21 -3.97 5.73 9.36
C VAL A 21 -2.51 5.32 9.11
N HIS A 22 -1.88 4.65 10.08
CA HIS A 22 -0.51 4.17 9.92
C HIS A 22 -0.39 3.15 8.79
N TYR A 23 -1.35 2.23 8.67
CA TYR A 23 -1.38 1.26 7.58
C TYR A 23 -1.48 1.94 6.21
N ILE A 24 -2.41 2.89 6.06
CA ILE A 24 -2.60 3.62 4.80
C ILE A 24 -1.35 4.39 4.44
N ILE A 25 -0.76 5.14 5.38
CA ILE A 25 0.44 5.95 5.12
C ILE A 25 1.59 5.05 4.66
N ILE A 26 1.89 3.99 5.40
CA ILE A 26 3.02 3.11 5.09
C ILE A 26 2.83 2.37 3.76
N GLN A 27 1.64 1.85 3.48
CA GLN A 27 1.38 1.22 2.18
C GLN A 27 1.44 2.21 1.02
N THR A 28 0.88 3.41 1.20
CA THR A 28 0.90 4.44 0.16
C THR A 28 2.32 4.90 -0.11
N LEU A 29 3.16 5.02 0.92
CA LEU A 29 4.58 5.33 0.78
C LEU A 29 5.35 4.21 0.06
N MET A 30 5.11 2.94 0.40
CA MET A 30 5.79 1.82 -0.26
C MET A 30 5.42 1.72 -1.75
N ILE A 31 4.12 1.81 -2.07
CA ILE A 31 3.62 1.75 -3.44
C ILE A 31 4.10 2.99 -4.22
N GLY A 32 3.91 4.17 -3.65
CA GLY A 32 4.30 5.44 -4.25
C GLY A 32 5.80 5.54 -4.51
N GLY A 33 6.60 5.14 -3.52
CA GLY A 33 8.05 5.07 -3.63
C GLY A 33 8.48 4.13 -4.77
N GLY A 34 7.85 2.95 -4.87
CA GLY A 34 8.10 2.01 -5.98
C GLY A 34 7.79 2.60 -7.35
N VAL A 35 6.66 3.32 -7.49
CA VAL A 35 6.26 3.96 -8.75
C VAL A 35 7.23 5.07 -9.14
N ILE A 36 7.59 5.95 -8.19
CA ILE A 36 8.53 7.05 -8.44
C ILE A 36 9.91 6.49 -8.80
N PHE A 37 10.38 5.50 -8.05
CA PHE A 37 11.67 4.86 -8.28
C PHE A 37 11.73 4.17 -9.64
N GLY A 38 10.67 3.44 -10.02
CA GLY A 38 10.57 2.81 -11.33
C GLY A 38 10.62 3.83 -12.47
N LYS A 39 9.89 4.95 -12.35
CA LYS A 39 9.94 6.04 -13.34
C LYS A 39 11.32 6.70 -13.38
N LEU A 40 11.97 6.89 -12.24
CA LEU A 40 13.31 7.45 -12.15
C LEU A 40 14.33 6.55 -12.86
N ILE A 41 14.29 5.24 -12.65
CA ILE A 41 15.12 4.27 -13.37
C ILE A 41 14.86 4.35 -14.88
N GLY A 42 13.59 4.42 -15.29
CA GLY A 42 13.21 4.55 -16.70
C GLY A 42 13.82 5.80 -17.36
N VAL A 43 13.74 6.95 -16.69
CA VAL A 43 14.36 8.19 -17.17
C VAL A 43 15.89 8.06 -17.19
N ALA A 44 16.49 7.54 -16.13
CA ALA A 44 17.94 7.40 -16.02
C ALA A 44 18.56 6.48 -17.09
N LEU A 45 17.88 5.39 -17.45
CA LEU A 45 18.42 4.40 -18.40
C LEU A 45 18.10 4.71 -19.87
N PHE A 46 17.01 5.42 -20.16
CA PHE A 46 16.48 5.51 -21.53
C PHE A 46 16.38 6.93 -22.10
N THR A 47 16.79 7.99 -21.39
CA THR A 47 16.51 9.37 -21.85
C THR A 47 17.68 10.35 -21.76
N ASN A 48 17.71 11.30 -22.72
CA ASN A 48 18.65 12.42 -22.78
C ASN A 48 18.30 13.51 -21.75
N GLN A 49 19.28 14.37 -21.45
CA GLN A 49 19.24 15.40 -20.39
C GLN A 49 17.97 16.30 -20.39
N SER A 50 17.32 16.50 -21.53
CA SER A 50 16.09 17.30 -21.67
C SER A 50 14.85 16.70 -20.99
N GLN A 51 14.81 15.39 -20.75
CA GLN A 51 13.64 14.73 -20.16
C GLN A 51 13.56 14.81 -18.63
N TRP A 52 14.67 15.14 -17.96
CA TRP A 52 14.70 15.36 -16.51
C TRP A 52 13.79 16.52 -16.10
N GLY A 53 13.76 17.60 -16.88
CA GLY A 53 12.88 18.74 -16.63
C GLY A 53 11.40 18.35 -16.66
N ALA A 54 10.97 17.59 -17.68
CA ALA A 54 9.61 17.08 -17.78
C ALA A 54 9.27 16.10 -16.66
N PHE A 55 10.22 15.26 -16.26
CA PHE A 55 10.06 14.36 -15.11
C PHE A 55 9.77 15.15 -13.83
N PHE A 56 10.64 16.09 -13.45
CA PHE A 56 10.48 16.89 -12.23
C PHE A 56 9.20 17.74 -12.26
N ALA A 57 8.84 18.31 -13.42
CA ALA A 57 7.58 19.05 -13.58
C ALA A 57 6.33 18.17 -13.38
N SER A 58 6.41 16.88 -13.71
CA SER A 58 5.31 15.93 -13.55
C SER A 58 5.18 15.32 -12.14
N LEU A 59 6.22 15.44 -11.30
CA LEU A 59 6.26 14.83 -9.97
C LEU A 59 5.10 15.27 -9.05
N PRO A 60 4.73 16.57 -8.96
CA PRO A 60 3.65 17.00 -8.07
C PRO A 60 2.32 16.31 -8.40
N MET A 61 1.95 16.31 -9.69
CA MET A 61 0.72 15.65 -10.14
C MET A 61 0.78 14.13 -9.93
N MET A 62 1.94 13.52 -10.12
CA MET A 62 2.17 12.10 -9.85
C MET A 62 1.98 11.77 -8.37
N VAL A 63 2.52 12.58 -7.46
CA VAL A 63 2.37 12.42 -6.00
C VAL A 63 0.91 12.54 -5.60
N VAL A 64 0.19 13.56 -6.10
CA VAL A 64 -1.25 13.72 -5.85
C VAL A 64 -2.02 12.49 -6.33
N THR A 65 -1.73 11.98 -7.52
CA THR A 65 -2.39 10.79 -8.07
C THR A 65 -2.12 9.56 -7.20
N ILE A 66 -0.88 9.35 -6.78
CA ILE A 66 -0.48 8.26 -5.88
C ILE A 66 -1.22 8.35 -4.54
N LEU A 67 -1.36 9.57 -3.98
CA LEU A 67 -2.08 9.76 -2.73
C LEU A 67 -3.56 9.46 -2.89
N VAL A 68 -4.24 10.03 -3.90
CA VAL A 68 -5.68 9.83 -4.12
C VAL A 68 -6.00 8.35 -4.36
N VAL A 69 -5.27 7.71 -5.27
CA VAL A 69 -5.49 6.29 -5.62
C VAL A 69 -5.03 5.39 -4.48
N GLY A 70 -3.85 5.64 -3.91
CA GLY A 70 -3.27 4.84 -2.85
C GLY A 70 -4.10 4.87 -1.57
N ILE A 71 -4.55 6.04 -1.11
CA ILE A 71 -5.41 6.15 0.07
C ILE A 71 -6.72 5.39 -0.16
N SER A 72 -7.36 5.59 -1.31
CA SER A 72 -8.64 4.94 -1.64
C SER A 72 -8.50 3.42 -1.67
N PHE A 73 -7.48 2.91 -2.36
CA PHE A 73 -7.26 1.47 -2.50
C PHE A 73 -6.84 0.82 -1.18
N ASN A 74 -5.95 1.46 -0.41
CA ASN A 74 -5.49 0.95 0.88
C ASN A 74 -6.61 0.98 1.93
N SER A 75 -7.52 1.96 1.86
CA SER A 75 -8.74 1.98 2.68
C SER A 75 -9.64 0.77 2.40
N LEU A 76 -9.91 0.49 1.12
CA LEU A 76 -10.69 -0.69 0.72
C LEU A 76 -10.00 -1.99 1.16
N ALA A 77 -8.68 -2.09 0.97
CA ALA A 77 -7.88 -3.24 1.40
C ALA A 77 -7.96 -3.46 2.92
N TRP A 78 -7.95 -2.37 3.70
CA TRP A 78 -8.17 -2.43 5.14
C TRP A 78 -9.55 -2.98 5.48
N CYS A 79 -10.62 -2.44 4.89
CA CYS A 79 -11.99 -2.92 5.12
C CYS A 79 -12.16 -4.42 4.80
N VAL A 80 -11.56 -4.88 3.69
CA VAL A 80 -11.58 -6.31 3.33
C VAL A 80 -10.81 -7.15 4.36
N GLY A 81 -9.64 -6.67 4.80
CA GLY A 81 -8.86 -7.32 5.84
C GLY A 81 -9.58 -7.41 7.18
N GLU A 82 -10.28 -6.35 7.58
CA GLU A 82 -11.12 -6.32 8.78
C GLU A 82 -12.26 -7.33 8.71
N ARG A 83 -12.95 -7.38 7.57
CA ARG A 83 -14.02 -8.36 7.37
C ARG A 83 -13.48 -9.79 7.46
N ARG A 84 -12.32 -10.05 6.86
CA ARG A 84 -11.64 -11.35 6.96
C ARG A 84 -11.23 -11.68 8.39
N TYR A 85 -10.70 -10.71 9.13
CA TYR A 85 -10.30 -10.87 10.54
C TYR A 85 -11.49 -11.24 11.42
N LYS A 86 -12.60 -10.50 11.32
CA LYS A 86 -13.85 -10.79 12.05
C LYS A 86 -14.40 -12.19 11.72
N ASN A 87 -14.40 -12.57 10.44
CA ASN A 87 -14.85 -13.90 10.03
C ASN A 87 -13.99 -15.02 10.65
N LEU A 88 -12.67 -14.83 10.74
CA LEU A 88 -11.77 -15.82 11.34
C LEU A 88 -11.97 -15.94 12.86
N ILE A 89 -12.19 -14.82 13.56
CA ILE A 89 -12.52 -14.84 14.99
C ILE A 89 -13.85 -15.55 15.24
N ASN A 90 -14.88 -15.25 14.44
CA ASN A 90 -16.19 -15.88 14.57
C ASN A 90 -16.13 -17.40 14.31
N GLN A 91 -15.24 -17.85 13.44
CA GLN A 91 -14.99 -19.29 13.24
C GLN A 91 -14.29 -19.93 14.44
N GLN A 92 -13.43 -19.19 15.16
CA GLN A 92 -12.79 -19.69 16.38
C GLN A 92 -13.75 -19.77 17.56
N GLY A 93 -14.65 -18.80 17.75
CA GLY A 93 -15.61 -18.81 18.86
C GLY A 93 -16.78 -19.78 18.70
N LYS A 94 -16.97 -20.36 17.50
CA LYS A 94 -17.96 -21.39 17.21
C LYS A 94 -17.43 -22.83 17.33
N THR A 95 -16.13 -22.98 17.56
CA THR A 95 -15.47 -24.28 17.78
C THR A 95 -15.22 -24.43 19.28
#